data_AF-A0A534KN91-F1
#
_entry.id   AF-A0A534KN91-F1
#
_cell.length_a   1.000
_cell.length_b   1.000
_cell.length_c   1.000
_cell.angle_alpha   90.00
_cell.angle_beta   90.00
_cell.angle_gamma   90.00
#
_symmetry.space_group_name_H-M   'P 1'
#
loop_
_entity.id
_entity.type
_entity.pdbx_description
1 polymer ?
#
loop_
_entity_poly.entity_id
_entity_poly.type
_entity_poly.pdbx_seq_one_letter_code
_entity_poly.pdbx_strand_id
1 'polypeptide(L)'
;MNPPRFEEGIRAAARELAAVPGVRSAVLFGSAARGSATEESDIDIFIECSPDAEDLAWKVLLALDRQFDVEFSVIYYRPEQRDAFDKQFLESIVRQGRVLFGSLPSVTPIELDLQPLRLVSYQTSRLSARKRAQFLREIDGYKTQKRVGKKTYVVRKPGFLTDVGGWRVGRGAVIVPEDKIEAFDEILRRYGAKRHIIP
;
A
#
# COMPACT_ATOMS: atom_id res chain seq x y z
N MET A 1 -8.61 21.63 -1.98
CA MET A 1 -8.79 21.85 -3.43
C MET A 1 -7.56 22.60 -3.88
N ASN A 2 -6.93 22.15 -4.97
CA ASN A 2 -5.71 22.79 -5.47
C ASN A 2 -6.00 24.21 -5.98
N PRO A 3 -5.00 25.09 -6.04
CA PRO A 3 -5.12 26.39 -6.72
C PRO A 3 -5.57 26.24 -8.18
N PRO A 4 -6.44 27.11 -8.71
CA PRO A 4 -6.92 27.01 -10.10
C PRO A 4 -5.80 26.98 -11.15
N ARG A 5 -4.73 27.77 -10.93
CA ARG A 5 -3.56 27.82 -11.82
C ARG A 5 -2.84 26.47 -11.94
N PHE A 6 -2.89 25.63 -10.91
CA PHE A 6 -2.28 24.30 -10.93
C PHE A 6 -3.00 23.39 -11.91
N GLU A 7 -4.33 23.40 -11.92
CA GLU A 7 -5.08 22.53 -12.85
C GLU A 7 -4.88 22.94 -14.31
N GLU A 8 -4.65 24.23 -14.59
CA GLU A 8 -4.27 24.70 -15.92
C GLU A 8 -2.84 24.27 -16.29
N GLY A 9 -1.87 24.50 -15.40
CA GLY A 9 -0.49 24.07 -15.58
C GLY A 9 -0.36 22.56 -15.76
N ILE A 10 -1.04 21.76 -14.94
CA ILE A 10 -1.02 20.29 -15.03
C ILE A 10 -1.61 19.80 -16.36
N ARG A 11 -2.72 20.40 -16.82
CA ARG A 11 -3.29 20.05 -18.14
C ARG A 11 -2.37 20.44 -19.28
N ALA A 12 -1.67 21.56 -19.19
CA ALA A 12 -0.69 21.95 -20.19
C ALA A 12 0.51 21.00 -20.17
N ALA A 13 1.07 20.70 -19.01
CA ALA A 13 2.17 19.75 -18.83
C ALA A 13 1.81 18.38 -19.42
N ALA A 14 0.61 17.86 -19.15
CA ALA A 14 0.15 16.59 -19.72
C ALA A 14 0.18 16.58 -21.26
N ARG A 15 -0.25 17.66 -21.92
CA ARG A 15 -0.28 17.77 -23.38
C ARG A 15 1.11 17.93 -23.97
N GLU A 16 1.90 18.86 -23.42
CA GLU A 16 3.22 19.19 -23.98
C GLU A 16 4.22 18.06 -23.74
N LEU A 17 4.24 17.44 -22.56
CA LEU A 17 5.10 16.28 -22.29
C LEU A 17 4.74 15.08 -23.16
N ALA A 18 3.45 14.85 -23.45
CA ALA A 18 3.03 13.76 -24.34
C ALA A 18 3.52 13.94 -25.79
N ALA A 19 3.85 15.18 -26.19
CA ALA A 19 4.41 15.48 -27.51
C ALA A 19 5.93 15.35 -27.56
N VAL A 20 6.62 15.19 -26.42
CA VAL A 20 8.07 15.04 -26.34
C VAL A 20 8.48 13.62 -26.75
N PRO A 21 9.25 13.44 -27.85
CA PRO A 21 9.75 12.13 -28.22
C PRO A 21 10.61 11.53 -27.09
N GLY A 22 10.35 10.26 -26.77
CA GLY A 22 11.08 9.55 -25.71
C GLY A 22 10.43 9.65 -24.32
N VAL A 23 9.44 10.51 -24.11
CA VAL A 23 8.58 10.48 -22.91
C VAL A 23 7.46 9.47 -23.10
N ARG A 24 7.37 8.49 -22.20
CA ARG A 24 6.41 7.38 -22.27
C ARG A 24 5.19 7.58 -21.37
N SER A 25 5.41 8.13 -20.19
CA SER A 25 4.32 8.42 -19.25
C SER A 25 4.70 9.59 -18.33
N ALA A 26 3.67 10.24 -17.80
CA ALA A 26 3.82 11.22 -16.72
C ALA A 26 2.72 11.01 -15.69
N VAL A 27 3.11 11.03 -14.42
CA VAL A 27 2.24 10.82 -13.27
C VAL A 27 2.43 12.00 -12.31
N LEU A 28 1.34 12.71 -12.03
CA LEU A 28 1.31 13.70 -10.97
C LEU A 28 1.30 12.96 -9.62
N PHE A 29 2.14 13.39 -8.68
CA PHE A 29 2.15 12.87 -7.33
C PHE A 29 2.12 14.01 -6.29
N GLY A 30 2.42 13.70 -5.03
CA GLY A 30 2.51 14.71 -3.98
C GLY A 30 1.18 15.35 -3.60
N SER A 31 1.25 16.59 -3.13
CA SER A 31 0.11 17.34 -2.58
C SER A 31 -0.95 17.66 -3.66
N ALA A 32 -0.49 18.00 -4.87
CA ALA A 32 -1.34 18.30 -6.01
C ALA A 32 -2.17 17.08 -6.45
N ALA A 33 -1.58 15.88 -6.49
CA ALA A 33 -2.32 14.65 -6.77
C ALA A 33 -3.42 14.35 -5.72
N ARG A 34 -3.16 14.69 -4.45
CA ARG A 34 -4.11 14.51 -3.33
C ARG A 34 -5.18 15.61 -3.21
N GLY A 35 -5.11 16.66 -4.02
CA GLY A 35 -6.05 17.80 -3.94
C GLY A 35 -5.81 18.71 -2.72
N SER A 36 -4.63 18.61 -2.11
CA SER A 36 -4.24 19.31 -0.88
C SER A 36 -3.08 20.29 -1.11
N ALA A 37 -2.77 20.65 -2.35
CA ALA A 37 -1.77 21.66 -2.65
C ALA A 37 -2.22 23.04 -2.14
N THR A 38 -1.25 23.84 -1.70
CA THR A 38 -1.42 25.24 -1.33
C THR A 38 -0.78 26.14 -2.40
N GLU A 39 -0.93 27.45 -2.28
CA GLU A 39 -0.30 28.40 -3.23
C GLU A 39 1.22 28.36 -3.23
N GLU A 40 1.84 27.88 -2.15
CA GLU A 40 3.30 27.75 -2.01
C GLU A 40 3.80 26.34 -2.36
N SER A 41 2.91 25.44 -2.82
CA SER A 41 3.28 24.06 -3.14
C SER A 41 3.86 23.92 -4.54
N ASP A 42 4.75 22.95 -4.71
CA ASP A 42 5.22 22.56 -6.03
C ASP A 42 4.24 21.55 -6.68
N ILE A 43 4.37 21.40 -8.00
CA ILE A 43 3.68 20.40 -8.79
C ILE A 43 4.65 19.26 -9.08
N ASP A 44 4.54 18.20 -8.28
CA ASP A 44 5.39 17.02 -8.38
C ASP A 44 4.99 16.10 -9.54
N ILE A 45 5.88 15.90 -10.51
CA ILE A 45 5.67 15.04 -11.69
C ILE A 45 6.75 13.95 -11.77
N PHE A 46 6.30 12.70 -11.86
CA PHE A 46 7.12 11.54 -12.10
C PHE A 46 7.03 11.15 -13.57
N ILE A 47 8.15 11.18 -14.29
CA ILE A 47 8.19 11.04 -15.75
C ILE A 47 8.99 9.80 -16.12
N GLU A 48 8.36 8.88 -16.84
CA GLU A 48 9.07 7.77 -17.47
C GLU A 48 9.57 8.19 -18.85
N CYS A 49 10.88 8.32 -19.05
CA CYS A 49 11.44 8.73 -20.33
C CYS A 49 12.83 8.15 -20.62
N SER A 50 13.23 8.18 -21.90
CA SER A 50 14.60 7.89 -22.30
C SER A 50 15.58 8.99 -21.86
N PRO A 51 16.89 8.70 -21.69
CA PRO A 51 17.89 9.70 -21.26
C PRO A 51 17.97 10.95 -22.13
N ASP A 52 17.82 10.79 -23.44
CA ASP A 52 17.84 11.87 -24.42
C ASP A 52 16.61 12.79 -24.36
N ALA A 53 15.54 12.37 -23.69
CA ALA A 53 14.30 13.15 -23.55
C ALA A 53 14.25 14.04 -22.29
N GLU A 54 15.12 13.81 -21.28
CA GLU A 54 15.08 14.55 -20.00
C GLU A 54 15.23 16.06 -20.21
N ASP A 55 16.24 16.48 -20.97
CA ASP A 55 16.51 17.91 -21.23
C ASP A 55 15.34 18.60 -21.94
N LEU A 56 14.68 17.90 -22.86
CA LEU A 56 13.55 18.45 -23.61
C LEU A 56 12.29 18.53 -22.74
N ALA A 57 12.01 17.47 -21.96
CA ALA A 57 10.92 17.46 -20.99
C ALA A 57 11.09 18.57 -19.94
N TRP A 58 12.30 18.76 -19.42
CA TRP A 58 12.60 19.84 -18.48
C TRP A 58 12.35 21.22 -19.07
N LYS A 59 12.82 21.48 -20.31
CA LYS A 59 12.60 22.76 -20.99
C LYS A 59 11.13 23.07 -21.22
N VAL A 60 10.32 22.05 -21.54
CA VAL A 60 8.87 22.19 -21.66
C VAL A 60 8.27 22.62 -20.33
N LEU A 61 8.60 21.94 -19.23
CA LEU A 61 8.07 22.28 -17.91
C LEU A 61 8.52 23.66 -17.43
N LEU A 62 9.78 24.04 -17.65
CA LEU A 62 10.29 25.37 -17.31
C LEU A 62 9.58 26.51 -18.07
N ALA A 63 9.16 26.26 -19.31
CA ALA A 63 8.35 27.24 -20.05
C ALA A 63 6.95 27.38 -19.44
N LEU A 64 6.38 26.27 -18.97
CA LEU A 64 5.06 26.23 -18.33
C LEU A 64 5.09 26.84 -16.91
N ASP A 65 6.17 26.64 -16.15
CA ASP A 65 6.39 27.29 -14.84
C ASP A 65 6.14 28.79 -14.94
N ARG A 66 6.81 29.43 -15.92
CA ARG A 66 6.71 30.86 -16.18
C ARG A 66 5.35 31.28 -16.71
N GLN A 67 4.73 30.44 -17.53
CA GLN A 67 3.45 30.75 -18.16
C GLN A 67 2.30 30.75 -17.14
N PHE A 68 2.33 29.80 -16.21
CA PHE A 68 1.24 29.59 -15.24
C PHE A 68 1.57 30.08 -13.83
N ASP A 69 2.78 30.63 -13.62
CA ASP A 69 3.30 31.02 -12.31
C ASP A 69 3.18 29.86 -11.32
N VAL A 70 3.80 28.73 -11.67
CA VAL A 70 3.86 27.50 -10.87
C VAL A 70 5.29 26.97 -10.86
N GLU A 71 5.58 26.01 -10.00
CA GLU A 71 6.87 25.32 -9.93
C GLU A 71 6.67 23.81 -10.14
N PHE A 72 7.21 23.26 -11.22
CA PHE A 72 7.24 21.82 -11.47
C PHE A 72 8.48 21.19 -10.82
N SER A 73 8.25 20.26 -9.89
CA SER A 73 9.26 19.39 -9.30
C SER A 73 9.26 18.05 -10.05
N VAL A 74 10.39 17.65 -10.63
CA VAL A 74 10.43 16.53 -11.60
C VAL A 74 11.33 15.41 -11.12
N ILE A 75 10.83 14.18 -11.23
CA ILE A 75 11.60 12.96 -11.00
C ILE A 75 11.53 12.10 -12.26
N TYR A 76 12.69 11.83 -12.86
CA TYR A 76 12.82 10.96 -14.02
C TYR A 76 12.96 9.50 -13.60
N TYR A 77 12.23 8.63 -14.28
CA TYR A 77 12.14 7.20 -13.98
C TYR A 77 12.46 6.33 -15.18
N ARG A 78 13.15 5.24 -14.91
CA ARG A 78 13.39 4.15 -15.85
C ARG A 78 13.17 2.82 -15.16
N PRO A 79 12.48 1.86 -15.80
CA PRO A 79 12.28 0.53 -15.24
C PRO A 79 13.59 -0.14 -14.79
N GLU A 80 14.69 0.07 -15.52
CA GLU A 80 16.01 -0.51 -15.24
C GLU A 80 16.66 0.10 -13.99
N GLN A 81 16.19 1.25 -13.51
CA GLN A 81 16.70 1.95 -12.34
C GLN A 81 15.75 1.83 -11.13
N ARG A 82 14.72 0.98 -11.20
CA ARG A 82 13.69 0.82 -10.16
C ARG A 82 14.29 0.60 -8.77
N ASP A 83 15.28 -0.28 -8.65
CA ASP A 83 15.87 -0.66 -7.36
C ASP A 83 16.66 0.48 -6.69
N ALA A 84 16.95 1.57 -7.41
CA ALA A 84 17.58 2.76 -6.85
C ALA A 84 16.59 3.70 -6.15
N PHE A 85 15.28 3.53 -6.38
CA PHE A 85 14.24 4.33 -5.74
C PHE A 85 13.84 3.73 -4.38
N ASP A 86 13.48 4.62 -3.46
CA ASP A 86 12.83 4.19 -2.23
C ASP A 86 11.50 3.48 -2.52
N LYS A 87 11.28 2.33 -1.89
CA LYS A 87 10.10 1.49 -2.13
C LYS A 87 8.81 2.14 -1.66
N GLN A 88 8.84 2.89 -0.54
CA GLN A 88 7.66 3.61 -0.05
C GLN A 88 7.32 4.76 -0.99
N PHE A 89 8.33 5.41 -1.56
CA PHE A 89 8.13 6.41 -2.60
C PHE A 89 7.43 5.81 -3.82
N LEU A 90 7.94 4.71 -4.40
CA LEU A 90 7.30 4.05 -5.54
C LEU A 90 5.88 3.55 -5.21
N GLU A 91 5.67 2.98 -4.02
CA GLU A 91 4.33 2.62 -3.53
C GLU A 91 3.40 3.83 -3.53
N SER A 92 3.89 4.99 -3.07
CA SER A 92 3.09 6.22 -3.03
C SER A 92 2.68 6.69 -4.43
N ILE A 93 3.56 6.57 -5.42
CA ILE A 93 3.25 6.90 -6.83
C ILE A 93 2.15 5.98 -7.35
N VAL A 94 2.25 4.67 -7.11
CA VAL A 94 1.26 3.71 -7.60
C VAL A 94 -0.09 3.86 -6.89
N ARG A 95 -0.07 4.16 -5.59
CA ARG A 95 -1.29 4.22 -4.77
C ARG A 95 -2.03 5.55 -4.87
N GLN A 96 -1.31 6.66 -5.02
CA GLN A 96 -1.87 8.01 -4.94
C GLN A 96 -1.63 8.85 -6.19
N GLY A 97 -0.78 8.38 -7.11
CA GLY A 97 -0.44 9.10 -8.33
C GLY A 97 -1.66 9.27 -9.24
N ARG A 98 -1.76 10.45 -9.86
CA ARG A 98 -2.74 10.76 -10.89
C ARG A 98 -2.05 10.70 -12.25
N VAL A 99 -2.35 9.68 -13.03
CA VAL A 99 -1.80 9.54 -14.39
C VAL A 99 -2.24 10.74 -15.24
N LEU A 100 -1.27 11.46 -15.80
CA LEU A 100 -1.51 12.53 -16.76
C LEU A 100 -1.64 11.96 -18.18
N PHE A 101 -0.76 11.03 -18.55
CA PHE A 101 -0.84 10.16 -19.73
C PHE A 101 0.06 8.94 -19.56
N GLY A 102 -0.13 7.92 -20.41
CA GLY A 102 0.60 6.66 -20.34
C GLY A 102 0.08 5.77 -19.19
N SER A 103 0.99 5.23 -18.39
CA SER A 103 0.68 4.33 -17.27
C SER A 103 1.50 4.63 -16.02
N LEU A 104 1.02 4.17 -14.87
CA LEU A 104 1.81 4.09 -13.64
C LEU A 104 3.04 3.16 -13.85
N PRO A 105 4.11 3.31 -13.04
CA PRO A 105 5.22 2.37 -13.06
C PRO A 105 4.71 0.95 -12.75
N SER A 106 5.11 -0.02 -13.57
CA SER A 106 4.77 -1.44 -13.35
C SER A 106 5.63 -2.00 -12.23
N VAL A 107 5.04 -2.19 -11.05
CA VAL A 107 5.69 -2.80 -9.88
C VAL A 107 4.81 -3.89 -9.29
N THR A 108 5.43 -4.92 -8.74
CA THR A 108 4.77 -6.02 -8.04
C THR A 108 4.83 -5.78 -6.53
N PRO A 109 3.93 -6.39 -5.74
CA PRO A 109 4.02 -6.32 -4.28
C PRO A 109 5.38 -6.76 -3.73
N ILE A 110 5.99 -7.78 -4.35
CA ILE A 110 7.31 -8.29 -3.94
C ILE A 110 8.40 -7.22 -4.15
N GLU A 111 8.38 -6.51 -5.28
CA GLU A 111 9.35 -5.45 -5.56
C GLU A 111 9.20 -4.25 -4.59
N LEU A 112 8.00 -4.06 -4.04
CA LEU A 112 7.70 -3.03 -3.04
C LEU A 112 7.86 -3.53 -1.58
N ASP A 113 8.34 -4.76 -1.35
CA ASP A 113 8.37 -5.42 -0.03
C ASP A 113 7.01 -5.45 0.70
N LEU A 114 5.91 -5.45 -0.06
CA LEU A 114 4.57 -5.52 0.47
C LEU A 114 4.20 -6.98 0.73
N GLN A 115 3.81 -7.28 1.97
CA GLN A 115 3.25 -8.57 2.35
C GLN A 115 1.73 -8.57 2.09
N PRO A 116 1.22 -9.36 1.13
CA PRO A 116 -0.22 -9.44 0.91
C PRO A 116 -0.92 -10.07 2.12
N LEU A 117 -2.07 -9.50 2.48
CA LEU A 117 -2.85 -9.90 3.64
C LEU A 117 -4.23 -10.39 3.21
N ARG A 118 -4.73 -11.45 3.84
CA ARG A 118 -6.08 -11.98 3.63
C ARG A 118 -6.97 -11.67 4.82
N LEU A 119 -8.12 -11.06 4.55
CA LEU A 119 -9.24 -11.03 5.49
C LEU A 119 -10.01 -12.35 5.41
N VAL A 120 -9.97 -13.13 6.48
CA VAL A 120 -10.64 -14.43 6.57
C VAL A 120 -11.80 -14.34 7.53
N SER A 121 -13.01 -14.60 7.04
CA SER A 121 -14.19 -14.82 7.88
C SER A 121 -14.34 -16.31 8.18
N TYR A 122 -14.75 -16.66 9.39
CA TYR A 122 -14.99 -18.04 9.79
C TYR A 122 -16.18 -18.16 10.75
N GLN A 123 -16.79 -19.34 10.74
CA GLN A 123 -17.93 -19.67 11.60
C GLN A 123 -17.56 -20.75 12.61
N THR A 124 -17.89 -20.49 13.87
CA THR A 124 -17.72 -21.42 15.00
C THR A 124 -19.05 -21.87 15.61
N SER A 125 -20.19 -21.54 14.99
CA SER A 125 -21.54 -21.82 15.50
C SER A 125 -21.83 -23.31 15.70
N ARG A 126 -21.18 -24.18 14.93
CA ARG A 126 -21.30 -25.64 15.02
C ARG A 126 -20.36 -26.28 16.06
N LEU A 127 -19.49 -25.47 16.70
CA LEU A 127 -18.55 -25.96 17.69
C LEU A 127 -19.20 -25.97 19.07
N SER A 128 -18.96 -27.04 19.84
CA SER A 128 -19.29 -27.06 21.26
C SER A 128 -18.51 -25.96 22.00
N ALA A 129 -19.04 -25.49 23.13
CA ALA A 129 -18.39 -24.43 23.92
C ALA A 129 -16.92 -24.78 24.25
N ARG A 130 -16.64 -26.05 24.58
CA ARG A 130 -15.27 -26.55 24.83
C ARG A 130 -14.39 -26.46 23.59
N LYS A 131 -14.85 -26.96 22.43
CA LYS A 131 -14.07 -26.91 21.17
C LYS A 131 -13.83 -25.47 20.72
N ARG A 132 -14.85 -24.61 20.84
CA ARG A 132 -14.73 -23.18 20.52
C ARG A 132 -13.68 -22.49 21.39
N ALA A 133 -13.67 -22.77 22.69
CA ALA A 133 -12.67 -22.21 23.60
C ALA A 133 -11.25 -22.69 23.27
N GLN A 134 -11.07 -23.97 22.91
CA GLN A 134 -9.77 -24.51 22.48
C GLN A 134 -9.29 -23.84 21.18
N PHE A 135 -10.17 -23.76 20.18
CA PHE A 135 -9.92 -23.10 18.91
C PHE A 135 -9.47 -21.64 19.10
N LEU A 136 -10.19 -20.85 19.91
CA LEU A 136 -9.83 -19.45 20.15
C LEU A 136 -8.49 -19.33 20.88
N ARG A 137 -8.16 -20.25 21.80
CA ARG A 137 -6.84 -20.25 22.46
C ARG A 137 -5.71 -20.61 21.51
N GLU A 138 -5.95 -21.43 20.50
CA GLU A 138 -4.93 -21.77 19.49
C GLU A 138 -4.69 -20.60 18.54
N ILE A 139 -5.74 -19.87 18.17
CA ILE A 139 -5.63 -18.71 17.28
C ILE A 139 -5.09 -17.47 17.99
N ASP A 140 -5.70 -17.09 19.12
CA ASP A 140 -5.42 -15.84 19.82
C ASP A 140 -4.36 -15.99 20.91
N GLY A 141 -4.03 -17.22 21.27
CA GLY A 141 -3.21 -17.51 22.43
C GLY A 141 -4.02 -17.41 23.72
N TYR A 142 -3.33 -17.48 24.86
CA TYR A 142 -3.98 -17.30 26.15
C TYR A 142 -3.01 -16.83 27.23
N LYS A 143 -3.58 -16.19 28.25
CA LYS A 143 -2.88 -15.79 29.46
C LYS A 143 -3.51 -16.50 30.66
N THR A 144 -2.73 -17.23 31.42
CA THR A 144 -3.15 -17.79 32.72
C THR A 144 -2.42 -17.08 33.84
N GLN A 145 -3.11 -16.88 34.96
CA GLN A 145 -2.52 -16.37 36.19
C GLN A 145 -2.69 -17.43 37.26
N LYS A 146 -1.60 -17.79 37.94
CA LYS A 146 -1.59 -18.74 39.04
C LYS A 146 -0.97 -18.08 40.26
N ARG A 147 -1.73 -18.02 41.35
CA ARG A 147 -1.21 -17.57 42.64
C ARG A 147 -0.56 -18.76 43.35
N VAL A 148 0.70 -18.60 43.75
CA VAL A 148 1.44 -19.60 44.54
C VAL A 148 1.95 -18.85 45.78
N GLY A 149 1.29 -19.09 46.92
CA GLY A 149 1.52 -18.32 48.15
C GLY A 149 1.17 -16.83 47.98
N LYS A 150 2.15 -15.95 48.22
CA LYS A 150 2.03 -14.50 48.04
C LYS A 150 2.40 -14.00 46.62
N LYS A 151 2.91 -14.88 45.75
CA LYS A 151 3.37 -14.52 44.39
C LYS A 151 2.33 -14.89 43.33
N THR A 152 2.14 -14.02 42.35
CA THR A 152 1.29 -14.30 41.17
C THR A 152 2.17 -14.57 39.97
N TYR A 153 2.08 -15.77 39.42
CA TYR A 153 2.76 -16.20 38.20
C TYR A 153 1.83 -16.01 37.02
N VAL A 154 2.34 -15.40 35.95
CA VAL A 154 1.58 -15.14 34.73
C VAL A 154 2.24 -15.92 33.60
N VAL A 155 1.51 -16.87 33.01
CA VAL A 155 1.96 -17.59 31.82
C VAL A 155 1.20 -17.00 30.63
N ARG A 156 1.94 -16.58 29.61
CA ARG A 156 1.39 -16.16 28.32
C ARG A 156 1.84 -17.18 27.29
N LYS A 157 0.89 -17.70 26.52
CA LYS A 157 1.19 -18.47 25.31
C LYS A 157 0.69 -17.66 24.12
N PRO A 158 1.56 -17.32 23.16
CA PRO A 158 1.10 -16.74 21.90
C PRO A 158 0.23 -17.78 21.16
N GLY A 159 -0.68 -17.26 20.35
CA GLY A 159 -1.45 -18.07 19.40
C GLY A 159 -0.93 -17.87 18.00
N PHE A 160 -1.49 -18.65 17.08
CA PHE A 160 -1.15 -18.62 15.67
C PHE A 160 -1.08 -17.21 15.08
N LEU A 161 -2.06 -16.34 15.38
CA LEU A 161 -2.09 -14.98 14.82
C LEU A 161 -0.85 -14.18 15.22
N THR A 162 -0.47 -14.24 16.50
CA THR A 162 0.72 -13.54 16.99
C THR A 162 1.99 -14.09 16.36
N ASP A 163 2.10 -15.40 16.23
CA ASP A 163 3.29 -16.05 15.67
C ASP A 163 3.50 -15.72 14.18
N VAL A 164 2.42 -15.50 13.44
CA VAL A 164 2.48 -15.19 12.00
C VAL A 164 2.32 -13.70 11.67
N GLY A 165 2.23 -12.82 12.67
CA GLY A 165 1.98 -11.38 12.44
C GLY A 165 0.57 -11.07 11.94
N GLY A 166 -0.38 -12.00 12.08
CA GLY A 166 -1.80 -11.79 11.86
C GLY A 166 -2.49 -11.14 13.07
N TRP A 167 -3.75 -10.74 12.89
CA TRP A 167 -4.54 -10.17 13.98
C TRP A 167 -6.03 -10.37 13.79
N ARG A 168 -6.78 -10.18 14.87
CA ARG A 168 -8.23 -10.31 14.88
C ARG A 168 -8.90 -9.00 14.50
N VAL A 169 -9.85 -9.08 13.56
CA VAL A 169 -10.71 -7.94 13.20
C VAL A 169 -12.05 -8.03 13.94
N GLY A 170 -12.53 -9.25 14.23
CA GLY A 170 -13.78 -9.45 14.95
C GLY A 170 -13.97 -10.86 15.49
N ARG A 171 -15.17 -11.13 16.02
CA ARG A 171 -15.52 -12.42 16.66
C ARG A 171 -15.45 -13.64 15.74
N GLY A 172 -15.52 -13.43 14.43
CA GLY A 172 -15.38 -14.47 13.41
C GLY A 172 -14.59 -13.99 12.20
N ALA A 173 -13.68 -13.02 12.37
CA ALA A 173 -12.88 -12.49 11.28
C ALA A 173 -11.46 -12.16 11.75
N VAL A 174 -10.47 -12.54 10.94
CA VAL A 174 -9.04 -12.33 11.19
C VAL A 174 -8.34 -11.87 9.93
N ILE A 175 -7.22 -11.17 10.09
CA ILE A 175 -6.26 -10.90 9.04
C ILE A 175 -5.07 -11.83 9.23
N VAL A 176 -4.66 -12.48 8.15
CA VAL A 176 -3.54 -13.43 8.11
C VAL A 176 -2.71 -13.12 6.87
N PRO A 177 -1.37 -13.18 6.94
CA PRO A 177 -0.55 -13.13 5.73
C PRO A 177 -0.93 -14.19 4.70
N GLU A 178 -0.86 -13.82 3.42
CA GLU A 178 -1.18 -14.71 2.31
C GLU A 178 -0.43 -16.04 2.40
N ASP A 179 0.87 -15.98 2.68
CA ASP A 179 1.77 -17.14 2.77
C ASP A 179 1.49 -18.04 3.98
N LYS A 180 0.55 -17.64 4.85
CA LYS A 180 0.16 -18.37 6.07
C LYS A 180 -1.29 -18.83 6.02
N ILE A 181 -1.98 -18.64 4.90
CA ILE A 181 -3.40 -19.00 4.74
C ILE A 181 -3.63 -20.51 4.87
N GLU A 182 -2.74 -21.34 4.32
CA GLU A 182 -2.89 -22.80 4.37
C GLU A 182 -2.74 -23.35 5.79
N ALA A 183 -1.83 -22.78 6.57
CA ALA A 183 -1.66 -23.10 7.99
C ALA A 183 -2.91 -22.71 8.79
N PHE A 184 -3.50 -21.56 8.50
CA PHE A 184 -4.75 -21.15 9.13
C PHE A 184 -5.92 -22.08 8.75
N ASP A 185 -6.00 -22.50 7.48
CA ASP A 185 -7.01 -23.46 7.01
C ASP A 185 -6.89 -24.82 7.71
N GLU A 186 -5.66 -25.26 7.99
CA GLU A 186 -5.44 -26.49 8.74
C GLU A 186 -6.01 -26.41 10.17
N ILE A 187 -5.82 -25.28 10.85
CA ILE A 187 -6.42 -25.03 12.16
C ILE A 187 -7.95 -25.05 12.05
N LEU A 188 -8.53 -24.36 11.07
CA LEU A 188 -9.99 -24.38 10.86
C LEU A 188 -10.52 -25.81 10.65
N ARG A 189 -9.86 -26.60 9.78
CA ARG A 189 -10.22 -28.01 9.52
C ARG A 189 -10.13 -28.86 10.77
N ARG A 190 -9.05 -28.75 11.55
CA ARG A 190 -8.83 -29.51 12.79
C ARG A 190 -9.95 -29.32 13.80
N TYR A 191 -10.49 -28.11 13.88
CA TYR A 191 -11.60 -27.79 14.79
C TYR A 191 -12.99 -27.97 14.16
N GLY A 192 -13.09 -28.13 12.84
CA GLY A 192 -14.37 -28.20 12.11
C GLY A 192 -15.03 -26.84 11.93
N ALA A 193 -14.26 -25.76 11.96
CA ALA A 193 -14.73 -24.41 11.62
C ALA A 193 -14.77 -24.25 10.09
N LYS A 194 -15.77 -23.52 9.56
CA LYS A 194 -15.88 -23.22 8.13
C LYS A 194 -15.39 -21.81 7.85
N ARG A 195 -14.60 -21.64 6.78
CA ARG A 195 -14.24 -20.32 6.26
C ARG A 195 -15.26 -19.82 5.25
N HIS A 196 -15.40 -18.51 5.20
CA HIS A 196 -15.94 -17.76 4.07
C HIS A 196 -14.88 -16.74 3.67
N ILE A 197 -14.40 -16.82 2.44
CA ILE A 197 -13.58 -15.75 1.88
C ILE A 197 -14.55 -14.64 1.53
N ILE A 198 -14.39 -13.48 2.17
CA ILE A 198 -15.10 -12.28 1.75
C ILE A 198 -14.33 -11.77 0.52
N PRO A 199 -14.95 -11.72 -0.67
CA PRO A 199 -14.28 -11.27 -1.89
C PRO A 199 -13.86 -9.80 -1.79
#